data_AF-A0A7W1HQ07-F1
#
_entry.id   AF-A0A7W1HQ07-F1
#
_cell.length_a   1.000
_cell.length_b   1.000
_cell.length_c   1.000
_cell.angle_alpha   90.00
_cell.angle_beta   90.00
_cell.angle_gamma   90.00
#
_symmetry.space_group_name_H-M   'P 1'
#
loop_
_entity.id
_entity.type
_entity.pdbx_description
1 polymer ?
#
loop_
_entity_poly.entity_id
_entity_poly.type
_entity_poly.pdbx_seq_one_letter_code
_entity_poly.pdbx_strand_id
1 'polypeptide(L)' 'MDTTSVPTPAPETHPHCCWRGLVFLSYLVLDEDGEEYEETEAIPCRRCAERS' A
#
# COMPACT_ATOMS: atom_id res chain seq x y z
N MET A 1 -33.56 -2.90 12.50
CA MET A 1 -32.58 -2.25 11.62
C MET A 1 -31.43 -1.82 12.51
N ASP A 2 -30.38 -2.64 12.50
CA ASP A 2 -29.22 -2.52 13.37
C ASP A 2 -28.32 -1.40 12.85
N THR A 3 -28.34 -0.26 13.52
CA THR A 3 -27.50 0.90 13.18
C THR A 3 -26.12 0.69 13.80
N THR A 4 -25.38 -0.33 13.35
CA THR A 4 -23.96 -0.43 13.68
C THR A 4 -23.26 0.80 13.10
N SER A 5 -22.90 1.73 13.99
CA SER A 5 -22.14 2.92 13.66
C SER A 5 -20.75 2.49 13.21
N VAL A 6 -20.44 2.65 11.92
CA VAL A 6 -19.09 2.43 11.40
C VAL A 6 -18.20 3.53 12.00
N PRO A 7 -17.16 3.20 12.78
CA PRO A 7 -16.23 4.20 13.26
C PRO A 7 -15.57 4.86 12.04
N THR A 8 -15.69 6.18 11.94
CA THR A 8 -14.99 6.93 10.90
C THR A 8 -13.49 6.86 11.21
N PRO A 9 -12.65 6.36 10.30
CA PRO A 9 -11.21 6.33 10.54
C PRO A 9 -10.73 7.76 10.78
N ALA A 10 -9.83 7.93 11.76
CA ALA A 10 -9.20 9.21 12.01
C ALA A 10 -8.53 9.71 10.71
N PRO A 11 -8.51 11.03 10.47
CA PRO A 11 -7.89 11.56 9.26
C PRO A 11 -6.43 11.11 9.18
N GLU A 12 -6.07 10.43 8.10
CA GLU A 12 -4.70 10.02 7.78
C GLU A 12 -3.80 11.27 7.78
N THR A 13 -3.03 11.47 8.86
CA THR A 13 -2.16 12.65 9.02
C THR A 13 -0.89 12.53 8.19
N HIS A 14 -0.63 11.36 7.63
CA HIS A 14 0.49 11.11 6.74
C HIS A 14 0.03 11.28 5.28
N PRO A 15 0.45 12.35 4.59
CA PRO A 15 -0.12 12.73 3.30
C PRO A 15 0.27 11.81 2.13
N HIS A 16 0.99 10.72 2.39
CA HIS A 16 1.47 9.76 1.40
C HIS A 16 0.98 8.36 1.76
N CYS A 17 0.79 7.51 0.76
CA CYS A 17 0.38 6.12 0.94
C CYS A 17 1.50 5.20 1.48
N CYS A 18 2.59 5.76 2.04
CA CYS A 18 3.69 4.92 2.50
C CYS A 18 3.46 4.44 3.92
N TRP A 19 3.77 3.17 4.16
CA TRP A 19 3.81 2.58 5.48
C TRP A 19 5.25 2.55 5.95
N ARG A 20 5.56 3.27 7.03
CA ARG A 20 6.91 3.38 7.60
C ARG A 20 7.99 3.79 6.57
N GLY A 21 7.64 4.65 5.62
CA GLY A 21 8.57 5.12 4.59
C GLY A 21 8.67 4.22 3.36
N LEU A 22 7.90 3.14 3.27
CA LEU A 22 7.86 2.22 2.13
C LEU A 22 6.50 2.27 1.43
N VAL A 23 6.51 2.25 0.10
CA VAL A 23 5.31 2.04 -0.73
C VAL A 23 5.36 0.59 -1.21
N PHE A 24 4.24 -0.11 -1.12
CA PHE A 24 4.11 -1.48 -1.59
C PHE A 24 3.38 -1.45 -2.92
N LEU A 25 4.01 -1.98 -3.96
CA LEU A 25 3.42 -2.13 -5.29
C LEU A 25 3.24 -3.59 -5.57
N SER A 26 2.02 -3.97 -5.97
CA SER A 26 1.72 -5.33 -6.41
C SER A 26 1.47 -5.34 -7.92
N TYR A 27 2.04 -6.32 -8.60
CA TYR A 27 1.86 -6.52 -10.03
C TYR A 27 1.76 -8.01 -10.34
N LEU A 28 1.05 -8.34 -11.42
CA LEU A 28 0.95 -9.71 -11.90
C LEU A 28 2.22 -10.07 -12.68
N VAL A 29 2.76 -11.24 -12.38
CA VAL A 29 3.91 -11.84 -13.07
C VAL A 29 3.48 -13.19 -13.62
N LEU A 30 3.93 -13.49 -14.84
CA LEU A 30 3.79 -14.82 -15.44
C LEU A 30 5.01 -15.65 -15.10
N ASP A 31 4.80 -16.85 -14.56
CA ASP A 31 5.88 -17.81 -14.33
C ASP A 31 6.25 -18.61 -15.61
N GLU A 32 7.19 -19.55 -15.46
CA GLU A 32 7.68 -20.38 -16.57
C GLU A 32 6.63 -21.37 -17.09
N ASP A 33 5.64 -21.72 -16.25
CA ASP A 33 4.54 -22.62 -16.60
C ASP A 33 3.37 -21.87 -17.25
N GLY A 34 3.42 -20.53 -17.26
CA GLY A 34 2.40 -19.65 -17.83
C GLY A 34 1.28 -19.28 -16.85
N GLU A 35 1.48 -19.51 -15.56
CA GLU A 35 0.53 -19.13 -14.50
C GLU A 35 0.81 -17.70 -14.02
N GLU A 36 -0.25 -16.95 -13.72
CA GLU A 36 -0.14 -15.61 -13.16
C GLU A 36 -0.12 -15.65 -11.63
N TYR A 37 0.82 -14.94 -11.02
CA TYR A 37 0.86 -14.71 -9.58
C TYR A 37 1.08 -13.22 -9.25
N GLU A 38 0.59 -12.79 -8.08
CA GLU A 38 0.86 -11.45 -7.58
C GLU A 38 2.24 -11.40 -6.90
N GLU A 39 3.12 -10.56 -7.41
CA GLU A 39 4.37 -10.19 -6.76
C GLU A 39 4.20 -8.84 -6.08
N THR A 40 4.81 -8.65 -4.90
CA THR A 40 4.76 -7.38 -4.17
C THR A 40 6.16 -6.87 -3.88
N GLU A 41 6.46 -5.66 -4.36
CA GLU A 41 7.72 -4.97 -4.14
C GLU A 41 7.55 -3.85 -3.10
N ALA A 42 8.50 -3.75 -2.17
CA ALA A 42 8.57 -2.65 -1.21
C ALA A 42 9.61 -1.63 -1.66
N ILE A 43 9.17 -0.44 -2.08
CA ILE A 43 10.03 0.63 -2.59
C ILE A 43 10.09 1.83 -1.64
N PRO A 44 11.21 2.57 -1.55
CA PRO A 44 11.30 3.77 -0.73
C PRO A 44 10.31 4.86 -1.16
N CYS A 45 9.62 5.47 -0.20
CA CYS A 45 8.78 6.63 -0.45
C CYS A 45 9.64 7.84 -0.81
N ARG A 46 9.55 8.28 -2.07
CA ARG A 46 10.27 9.46 -2.57
C ARG A 46 10.14 10.68 -1.66
N ARG A 47 8.91 11.01 -1.24
CA ARG A 47 8.66 12.22 -0.41
C ARG A 47 9.15 12.08 1.04
N CYS A 48 9.35 10.86 1.54
CA CYS A 48 10.01 10.65 2.84
C CYS A 48 11.52 10.76 2.70
N ALA A 49 12.09 10.23 1.61
CA ALA A 49 13.51 10.35 1.29
C ALA A 49 13.94 11.79 0.96
N GLU A 50 13.04 12.63 0.41
CA GLU A 50 13.33 14.06 0.16
C GLU A 50 13.30 14.93 1.42
N ARG A 51 12.84 14.40 2.56
CA ARG A 51 12.75 15.12 3.85
C ARG A 51 13.92 14.81 4.80
N SER A 52 14.89 13.98 4.38
CA SER A 52 16.07 13.59 5.15
C SER A 52 17.23 14.55 4.99
#